data_AF-X7Z4Z7-F1
#
_entry.id   AF-X7Z4Z7-F1
#
_cell.length_a   1.000
_cell.length_b   1.000
_cell.length_c   1.000
_cell.angle_alpha   90.00
_cell.angle_beta   90.00
_cell.angle_gamma   90.00
#
_symmetry.space_group_name_H-M   'P 1'
#
loop_
_entity.id
_entity.type
_entity.pdbx_description
1 polymer ?
#
loop_
_entity_poly.entity_id
_entity_poly.type
_entity_poly.pdbx_seq_one_letter_code
_entity_poly.pdbx_strand_id
1 'polypeptide(L)'
;MIGCVFQDFRLLQQKTVFENVAFALEVIGKRREIINRVVPDVLEMVGLSGKANRLPSELSGGEQQRVAIARAFVNRPLVLLADEPTGNLDPETSKDIMDLLERINRTGTTVLMATHDHHIVDSMRQRVVELSLGRLVRDEQRGVYGMDR
;
A
#
# COMPACT_ATOMS: atom_id res chain seq x y z
N MET A 1 5.43 8.78 12.31
CA MET A 1 5.01 9.16 10.95
C MET A 1 3.95 8.17 10.49
N ILE A 2 2.94 8.65 9.77
CA ILE A 2 1.89 7.84 9.15
C ILE A 2 2.20 7.78 7.66
N GLY A 3 2.16 6.60 7.05
CA GLY A 3 2.21 6.43 5.60
C GLY A 3 0.80 6.35 5.03
N CYS A 4 0.56 6.92 3.85
CA CYS A 4 -0.74 6.87 3.18
C CYS A 4 -0.61 6.39 1.74
N VAL A 5 -1.47 5.46 1.34
CA VAL A 5 -1.64 4.97 -0.03
C VAL A 5 -3.03 5.41 -0.50
N PHE A 6 -3.08 6.11 -1.62
CA PHE A 6 -4.31 6.66 -2.19
C PHE A 6 -4.77 5.82 -3.40
N GLN A 7 -6.08 5.75 -3.60
CA GLN A 7 -6.73 5.07 -4.73
C GLN A 7 -6.25 5.55 -6.11
N ASP A 8 -5.89 6.83 -6.24
CA ASP A 8 -5.42 7.47 -7.49
C ASP A 8 -3.88 7.43 -7.67
N PHE A 9 -3.17 6.64 -6.85
CA PHE A 9 -1.70 6.45 -6.78
C PHE A 9 -0.88 7.71 -6.43
N ARG A 10 -1.28 8.88 -6.94
CA ARG A 10 -0.61 10.19 -6.84
C ARG A 10 0.89 10.13 -7.12
N LEU A 11 1.30 9.33 -8.09
CA LEU A 11 2.71 9.25 -8.48
C LEU A 11 3.16 10.54 -9.18
N LEU A 12 4.41 10.91 -8.95
CA LEU A 12 5.06 12.02 -9.64
C LEU A 12 5.41 11.54 -11.05
N GLN A 13 4.59 11.90 -12.02
CA GLN A 13 4.61 11.37 -13.39
C GLN A 13 5.93 11.64 -14.14
N GLN A 14 6.64 12.70 -13.78
CA GLN A 14 7.92 13.09 -14.37
C GLN A 14 9.13 12.56 -13.59
N LYS A 15 8.91 11.67 -12.62
CA LYS A 15 9.96 11.05 -11.82
C LYS A 15 9.94 9.56 -12.02
N THR A 16 11.12 8.96 -12.05
CA THR A 16 11.29 7.51 -12.08
C THR A 16 10.70 6.83 -10.84
N VAL A 17 10.56 5.51 -10.87
CA VAL A 17 10.18 4.69 -9.72
C VAL A 17 11.09 4.96 -8.52
N PHE A 18 12.42 4.98 -8.74
CA PHE A 18 13.39 5.28 -7.68
C PHE A 18 13.13 6.66 -7.08
N GLU A 19 12.98 7.68 -7.92
CA GLU A 19 12.77 9.06 -7.47
C GLU A 19 11.43 9.25 -6.77
N ASN A 20 10.38 8.53 -7.17
CA ASN A 20 9.09 8.55 -6.48
C ASN A 20 9.24 8.05 -5.04
N VAL A 21 9.95 6.94 -4.83
CA VAL A 21 10.15 6.38 -3.50
C VAL A 21 11.16 7.20 -2.69
N ALA A 22 12.24 7.65 -3.32
CA ALA A 22 13.26 8.50 -2.71
C ALA A 22 12.68 9.84 -2.21
N PHE A 23 11.72 10.42 -2.93
CA PHE A 23 11.10 11.70 -2.60
C PHE A 23 10.58 11.76 -1.15
N ALA A 24 9.98 10.67 -0.66
CA ALA A 24 9.47 10.62 0.72
C ALA A 24 10.60 10.71 1.77
N LEU A 25 11.81 10.22 1.46
CA LEU A 25 12.99 10.35 2.31
C LEU A 25 13.67 11.73 2.17
N GLU A 26 13.67 12.29 0.96
CA GLU A 26 14.23 13.62 0.67
C GLU A 26 13.46 14.72 1.41
N VAL A 27 12.12 14.66 1.39
CA VAL A 27 11.23 15.62 2.07
C VAL A 27 11.49 15.69 3.58
N ILE A 28 11.93 14.59 4.19
CA ILE A 28 12.22 14.51 5.63
C ILE A 28 13.72 14.71 5.93
N GLY A 29 14.51 15.13 4.94
CA GLY A 29 15.91 15.50 5.08
C GLY A 29 16.89 14.33 5.25
N LYS A 30 16.56 13.13 4.77
CA LYS A 30 17.53 12.01 4.78
C LYS A 30 18.67 12.30 3.78
N ARG A 31 19.89 11.96 4.18
CA ARG A 31 21.06 12.08 3.31
C ARG A 31 21.01 11.09 2.14
N ARG A 32 21.66 11.46 1.03
CA ARG A 32 21.66 10.69 -0.21
C ARG A 32 22.20 9.27 -0.04
N GLU A 33 23.20 9.07 0.83
CA GLU A 33 23.76 7.73 1.07
C GLU A 33 22.73 6.79 1.71
N ILE A 34 21.87 7.32 2.59
CA ILE A 34 20.79 6.54 3.22
C ILE A 34 19.74 6.20 2.17
N ILE A 35 19.36 7.17 1.33
CA ILE A 35 18.36 6.98 0.26
C ILE A 35 18.81 5.90 -0.71
N ASN A 36 20.05 6.00 -1.20
CA ASN A 36 20.61 5.03 -2.16
C ASN A 36 20.74 3.62 -1.58
N ARG A 37 20.75 3.46 -0.25
CA ARG A 37 20.74 2.15 0.41
C ARG A 37 19.31 1.64 0.65
N VAL A 38 18.42 2.48 1.15
CA VAL A 38 17.08 2.06 1.60
C VAL A 38 16.11 1.87 0.44
N VAL A 39 16.16 2.71 -0.59
CA VAL A 39 15.19 2.64 -1.71
C VAL A 39 15.28 1.30 -2.46
N PRO A 40 16.47 0.78 -2.82
CA PRO A 40 16.57 -0.55 -3.44
C PRO A 40 15.93 -1.67 -2.61
N ASP A 41 16.20 -1.72 -1.30
CA ASP A 41 15.63 -2.75 -0.40
C ASP A 41 14.10 -2.71 -0.39
N VAL A 42 13.52 -1.50 -0.40
CA VAL A 42 12.06 -1.32 -0.43
C VAL A 42 11.48 -1.71 -1.78
N LEU A 43 12.15 -1.35 -2.88
CA LEU A 43 11.73 -1.77 -4.23
C LEU A 43 11.76 -3.28 -4.41
N GLU A 44 12.77 -3.96 -3.85
CA GLU A 44 12.82 -5.42 -3.83
C GLU A 44 11.67 -6.01 -3.03
N MET A 45 11.40 -5.47 -1.83
CA MET A 45 10.32 -5.95 -0.96
C MET A 45 8.94 -5.89 -1.66
N VAL A 46 8.67 -4.82 -2.40
CA VAL A 46 7.42 -4.66 -3.15
C VAL A 46 7.40 -5.36 -4.52
N GLY A 47 8.48 -6.05 -4.91
CA GLY A 47 8.55 -6.80 -6.18
C GLY A 47 8.83 -5.95 -7.41
N LEU A 48 9.50 -4.80 -7.26
CA LEU A 48 9.88 -3.87 -8.33
C LEU A 48 11.38 -3.85 -8.63
N SER A 49 12.11 -4.91 -8.25
CA SER A 49 13.51 -5.08 -8.61
C SER A 49 13.74 -4.90 -10.11
N GLY A 50 14.75 -4.11 -10.48
CA GLY A 50 15.09 -3.82 -11.87
C GLY A 50 14.19 -2.76 -12.56
N LYS A 51 13.15 -2.23 -11.90
CA LYS A 51 12.26 -1.19 -12.46
C LYS A 51 12.56 0.22 -11.98
N ALA A 52 13.63 0.40 -11.22
CA ALA A 52 14.01 1.66 -10.58
C ALA A 52 14.06 2.87 -11.54
N ASN A 53 14.49 2.66 -12.79
CA ASN A 53 14.65 3.72 -13.80
C ASN A 53 13.42 3.95 -14.68
N ARG A 54 12.34 3.18 -14.48
CA ARG A 54 11.10 3.34 -15.26
C ARG A 54 10.32 4.55 -14.79
N LEU A 55 9.60 5.19 -15.70
CA LEU A 55 8.59 6.21 -15.41
C LEU A 55 7.23 5.55 -15.11
N PRO A 56 6.33 6.20 -14.34
CA PRO A 56 5.00 5.67 -14.05
C PRO A 56 4.18 5.29 -15.28
N SER A 57 4.35 6.01 -16.40
CA SER A 57 3.69 5.71 -17.67
C SER A 57 4.13 4.39 -18.32
N GLU A 58 5.27 3.82 -17.89
CA GLU A 58 5.78 2.54 -18.37
C GLU A 58 5.36 1.36 -17.49
N LEU A 59 4.56 1.61 -16.44
CA LEU A 59 4.16 0.63 -15.45
C LEU A 59 2.70 0.23 -15.60
N SER A 60 2.40 -1.04 -15.32
CA SER A 60 1.02 -1.51 -15.16
C SER A 60 0.35 -0.85 -13.94
N GLY A 61 -0.98 -0.90 -13.86
CA GLY A 61 -1.72 -0.35 -12.71
C GLY A 61 -1.28 -0.98 -11.38
N GLY A 62 -1.08 -2.30 -11.34
CA GLY A 62 -0.56 -3.00 -10.16
C GLY A 62 0.86 -2.59 -9.78
N GLU A 63 1.72 -2.35 -10.78
CA GLU A 63 3.08 -1.84 -10.54
C GLU A 63 3.06 -0.41 -10.00
N GLN A 64 2.23 0.46 -10.56
CA GLN A 64 2.04 1.83 -10.04
C GLN A 64 1.55 1.80 -8.59
N GLN A 65 0.63 0.88 -8.27
CA GLN A 65 0.17 0.69 -6.89
C GLN A 65 1.30 0.23 -5.96
N ARG A 66 2.15 -0.71 -6.40
CA ARG A 66 3.36 -1.13 -5.66
C ARG A 66 4.33 0.04 -5.43
N VAL A 67 4.48 0.96 -6.39
CA VAL A 67 5.28 2.19 -6.20
C VAL A 67 4.66 3.11 -5.15
N ALA A 68 3.34 3.29 -5.18
CA ALA A 68 2.63 4.11 -4.20
C ALA A 68 2.80 3.54 -2.77
N ILE A 69 2.66 2.22 -2.62
CA ILE A 69 2.92 1.50 -1.36
C ILE A 69 4.38 1.66 -0.94
N ALA A 70 5.34 1.46 -1.84
CA ALA A 70 6.77 1.63 -1.56
C ALA A 70 7.07 3.04 -1.02
N ARG A 71 6.54 4.08 -1.67
CA ARG A 71 6.70 5.47 -1.25
C ARG A 71 6.09 5.75 0.13
N ALA A 72 4.94 5.17 0.44
CA ALA A 72 4.29 5.31 1.75
C ALA A 72 5.04 4.54 2.85
N PHE A 73 5.66 3.41 2.50
CA PHE A 73 6.33 2.51 3.44
C PHE A 73 7.83 2.81 3.64
N VAL A 74 8.51 3.53 2.74
CA VAL A 74 9.97 3.67 2.74
C VAL A 74 10.57 4.17 4.07
N ASN A 75 9.84 4.99 4.83
CA ASN A 75 10.27 5.47 6.14
C ASN A 75 9.84 4.55 7.31
N ARG A 76 9.38 3.33 7.01
CA ARG A 76 8.87 2.31 7.95
C ARG A 76 7.91 2.91 8.98
N PRO A 77 6.76 3.44 8.55
CA PRO A 77 5.83 4.12 9.44
C PRO A 77 5.23 3.13 10.46
N LEU A 78 4.82 3.64 11.62
CA LEU A 78 4.10 2.82 12.61
C LEU A 78 2.70 2.42 12.12
N VAL A 79 2.10 3.29 11.29
CA VAL A 79 0.77 3.10 10.71
C VAL A 79 0.83 3.39 9.21
N LEU A 80 0.28 2.47 8.41
CA LEU A 80 0.05 2.61 6.98
C LEU A 80 -1.46 2.63 6.73
N LEU A 81 -1.94 3.75 6.18
CA LEU A 81 -3.32 3.90 5.72
C LEU A 81 -3.39 3.53 4.24
N ALA A 82 -4.32 2.65 3.87
CA ALA A 82 -4.55 2.24 2.49
C ALA A 82 -6.01 2.49 2.11
N ASP A 83 -6.25 3.45 1.22
CA ASP A 83 -7.58 3.82 0.76
C ASP A 83 -7.87 3.13 -0.58
N GLU A 84 -8.79 2.16 -0.56
CA GLU A 84 -9.15 1.29 -1.68
C GLU A 84 -7.96 0.80 -2.53
N PRO A 85 -6.99 0.09 -1.92
CA PRO A 85 -5.72 -0.20 -2.57
C PRO A 85 -5.80 -1.14 -3.77
N THR A 86 -6.96 -1.75 -4.02
CA THR A 86 -7.20 -2.74 -5.07
C THR A 86 -8.35 -2.35 -6.02
N GLY A 87 -9.05 -1.23 -5.80
CA GLY A 87 -10.33 -0.96 -6.48
C GLY A 87 -10.27 -0.85 -8.02
N ASN A 88 -9.10 -0.59 -8.59
CA ASN A 88 -8.88 -0.47 -10.04
C ASN A 88 -8.05 -1.62 -10.63
N LEU A 89 -7.84 -2.71 -9.88
CA LEU A 89 -6.95 -3.81 -10.26
C LEU A 89 -7.75 -5.07 -10.57
N ASP A 90 -7.21 -5.93 -11.44
CA ASP A 90 -7.79 -7.24 -11.68
C ASP A 90 -7.67 -8.13 -10.42
N PRO A 91 -8.45 -9.21 -10.29
CA PRO A 91 -8.48 -10.03 -9.07
C PRO A 91 -7.13 -10.65 -8.69
N GLU A 92 -6.31 -11.03 -9.68
CA GLU A 92 -5.00 -11.64 -9.43
C GLU A 92 -4.03 -10.59 -8.88
N THR A 93 -3.94 -9.44 -9.53
CA THR A 93 -3.15 -8.30 -9.04
C THR A 93 -3.64 -7.81 -7.69
N SER A 94 -4.96 -7.80 -7.44
CA SER A 94 -5.53 -7.38 -6.16
C SER A 94 -5.05 -8.26 -5.02
N LYS A 95 -5.08 -9.59 -5.20
CA LYS A 95 -4.57 -10.55 -4.21
C LYS A 95 -3.09 -10.30 -3.91
N ASP A 96 -2.30 -10.08 -4.96
CA ASP A 96 -0.88 -9.75 -4.87
C ASP A 96 -0.59 -8.50 -4.03
N ILE A 97 -1.42 -7.46 -4.15
CA ILE A 97 -1.35 -6.25 -3.33
C ILE A 97 -1.75 -6.54 -1.88
N MET A 98 -2.77 -7.37 -1.66
CA MET A 98 -3.18 -7.76 -0.31
C MET A 98 -2.10 -8.56 0.41
N ASP A 99 -1.47 -9.51 -0.27
CA ASP A 99 -0.34 -10.28 0.25
C ASP A 99 0.85 -9.37 0.60
N LEU A 100 1.09 -8.33 -0.22
CA LEU A 100 2.10 -7.30 0.07
C LEU A 100 1.77 -6.50 1.34
N LEU A 101 0.52 -6.05 1.50
CA LEU A 101 0.09 -5.33 2.70
C LEU A 101 0.17 -6.21 3.95
N GLU A 102 -0.15 -7.51 3.84
CA GLU A 102 0.03 -8.47 4.93
C GLU A 102 1.51 -8.64 5.30
N ARG A 103 2.40 -8.76 4.31
CA ARG A 103 3.85 -8.80 4.54
C ARG A 103 4.34 -7.55 5.26
N ILE A 104 3.88 -6.36 4.85
CA ILE A 104 4.18 -5.10 5.55
C ILE A 104 3.66 -5.15 6.99
N ASN A 105 2.44 -5.64 7.22
CA ASN A 105 1.89 -5.77 8.56
C ASN A 105 2.76 -6.66 9.47
N ARG A 106 3.24 -7.79 8.94
CA ARG A 106 4.16 -8.71 9.65
C ARG A 106 5.50 -8.09 10.01
N THR A 107 5.90 -6.96 9.40
CA THR A 107 7.10 -6.21 9.83
C THR A 107 6.89 -5.35 11.09
N GLY A 108 5.67 -5.34 11.65
CA GLY A 108 5.30 -4.53 12.82
C GLY A 108 4.59 -3.21 12.48
N THR A 109 4.32 -2.96 11.19
CA THR A 109 3.52 -1.81 10.75
C THR A 109 2.04 -2.10 10.94
N THR A 110 1.29 -1.24 11.62
CA THR A 110 -0.18 -1.37 11.62
C THR A 110 -0.71 -0.94 10.26
N VAL A 111 -1.48 -1.80 9.60
CA VAL A 111 -2.13 -1.47 8.32
C VAL A 111 -3.61 -1.26 8.58
N LEU A 112 -4.14 -0.10 8.21
CA LEU A 112 -5.56 0.20 8.19
C LEU A 112 -5.99 0.38 6.74
N MET A 113 -6.90 -0.47 6.28
CA MET A 113 -7.37 -0.45 4.91
C MET A 113 -8.86 -0.12 4.86
N ALA A 114 -9.24 0.84 4.01
CA ALA A 114 -10.61 1.04 3.59
C ALA A 114 -10.85 0.27 2.28
N THR A 115 -11.94 -0.49 2.20
CA THR A 115 -12.33 -1.23 1.00
C THR A 115 -13.84 -1.46 0.98
N HIS A 116 -14.42 -1.51 -0.22
CA HIS A 116 -15.77 -2.00 -0.48
C HIS A 116 -15.77 -3.44 -1.02
N ASP A 117 -14.59 -4.06 -1.21
CA ASP A 117 -14.46 -5.42 -1.71
C ASP A 117 -14.69 -6.45 -0.60
N HIS A 118 -15.87 -7.05 -0.60
CA HIS A 118 -16.28 -8.07 0.37
C HIS A 118 -15.42 -9.35 0.29
N HIS A 119 -14.98 -9.74 -0.91
CA HIS A 119 -14.18 -10.95 -1.11
C HIS A 119 -12.80 -10.81 -0.47
N ILE A 120 -12.19 -9.63 -0.57
CA ILE A 120 -10.93 -9.33 0.09
C ILE A 120 -11.10 -9.42 1.61
N VAL A 121 -12.14 -8.79 2.16
CA VAL A 121 -12.43 -8.83 3.62
C VAL A 121 -12.57 -10.27 4.13
N ASP A 122 -13.34 -11.10 3.43
CA ASP A 122 -13.55 -12.51 3.77
C ASP A 122 -12.26 -13.34 3.77
N SER A 123 -11.40 -13.09 2.78
CA SER A 123 -10.16 -13.83 2.60
C SER A 123 -9.13 -13.56 3.70
N MET A 124 -9.09 -12.33 4.22
CA MET A 124 -8.04 -11.90 5.15
C MET A 124 -8.25 -12.38 6.59
N ARG A 125 -9.51 -12.61 7.00
CA ARG A 125 -9.89 -13.00 8.38
C ARG A 125 -9.27 -12.11 9.47
N GLN A 126 -9.09 -10.83 9.16
CA GLN A 126 -8.55 -9.81 10.06
C GLN A 126 -9.67 -9.10 10.82
N ARG A 127 -9.32 -8.10 11.63
CA ARG A 127 -10.32 -7.26 12.28
C ARG A 127 -11.11 -6.46 11.23
N VAL A 128 -12.43 -6.50 11.31
CA VAL A 128 -13.34 -5.78 10.42
C VAL A 128 -14.11 -4.74 11.21
N VAL A 129 -14.09 -3.50 10.72
CA VAL A 129 -14.78 -2.35 11.30
C VAL A 129 -15.71 -1.81 10.22
N GLU A 130 -17.03 -1.92 10.44
CA GLU A 130 -18.03 -1.48 9.47
C GLU A 130 -18.67 -0.18 9.92
N LEU A 131 -18.71 0.79 9.00
CA LEU A 131 -19.34 2.08 9.22
C LEU A 131 -20.59 2.21 8.35
N SER A 132 -21.70 2.65 8.94
CA SER A 132 -22.93 2.99 8.22
C SER A 132 -23.41 4.37 8.65
N LEU A 133 -23.62 5.27 7.68
CA LEU A 133 -24.04 6.66 7.91
C LEU A 133 -23.20 7.38 8.99
N GLY A 134 -21.87 7.15 8.96
CA GLY A 134 -20.92 7.74 9.91
C GLY A 134 -20.93 7.13 11.32
N ARG A 135 -21.63 6.01 11.53
CA ARG A 135 -21.67 5.30 12.81
C ARG A 135 -21.03 3.92 12.69
N LEU A 136 -20.31 3.51 13.73
CA LEU A 136 -19.78 2.16 13.86
C LEU A 136 -20.93 1.18 14.11
N VAL A 137 -21.16 0.26 13.17
CA VAL A 137 -22.21 -0.76 13.26
C VAL A 137 -21.67 -2.17 13.50
N ARG A 138 -20.38 -2.40 13.23
CA ARG A 138 -19.72 -3.70 13.43
C ARG A 138 -18.25 -3.53 13.78
N ASP A 139 -17.77 -4.34 14.72
CA ASP A 139 -16.34 -4.42 15.11
C ASP A 139 -16.01 -5.86 15.53
N GLU A 140 -15.38 -6.62 14.64
CA GLU A 140 -15.09 -8.03 14.84
C GLU A 140 -13.60 -8.32 14.69
N GLN A 141 -12.98 -8.95 15.69
CA GLN A 141 -11.53 -9.22 15.70
C GLN A 141 -11.06 -10.24 14.64
N ARG A 142 -11.97 -11.08 14.14
CA ARG A 142 -11.77 -12.02 13.03
C ARG A 142 -13.02 -12.01 12.17
N GLY A 143 -13.25 -10.88 11.52
CA GLY A 143 -14.45 -10.69 10.72
C GLY A 143 -14.41 -11.55 9.46
N VAL A 144 -15.52 -12.22 9.20
CA VAL A 144 -15.93 -12.67 7.87
C VAL A 144 -17.09 -11.74 7.50
N TYR A 145 -17.20 -11.26 6.28
CA TYR A 145 -18.38 -10.50 5.84
C TYR A 145 -19.66 -11.26 6.22
N GLY A 146 -20.61 -10.52 6.78
CA GLY A 146 -21.82 -11.09 7.32
C GLY A 146 -22.71 -11.47 6.16
N MET A 147 -22.71 -12.75 5.76
CA MET A 147 -23.81 -13.31 4.99
C MET A 147 -25.04 -13.31 5.91
N ASP A 148 -25.85 -12.25 5.81
CA ASP A 148 -27.32 -12.29 5.83
C ASP A 148 -27.88 -10.86 5.86
N ARG A 149 -28.30 -10.38 4.68
CA ARG A 149 -29.63 -9.80 4.42
C ARG A 149 -29.88 -9.59 2.94
#